data_AF-A0A2T3FWG5-F1
#
_entry.id   AF-A0A2T3FWG5-F1
#
_cell.length_a   1.000
_cell.length_b   1.000
_cell.length_c   1.000
_cell.angle_alpha   90.00
_cell.angle_beta   90.00
_cell.angle_gamma   90.00
#
_symmetry.space_group_name_H-M   'P 1'
#
loop_
_entity.id
_entity.type
_entity.pdbx_description
1 polymer ?
#
loop_
_entity_poly.entity_id
_entity_poly.type
_entity_poly.pdbx_seq_one_letter_code
_entity_poly.pdbx_strand_id
1 'polypeptide(L)'
;MKKNKYLILTILWMLFIFVMSQTPGNDSSKQSNFIVDIIIHILPITRDTLSFIVRKCAHMTEYAILTFLLYKTFVHKQNPLIKSFLFTVLYACSDEFHQLFIPGRAGQIRDVCIDSTGALIMILIIYFILKRKEKKIGS
;
A
#
# COMPACT_ATOMS: atom_id res chain seq x y z
N MET A 1 22.52 -13.05 -5.86
CA MET A 1 21.24 -13.77 -5.59
C MET A 1 20.21 -12.99 -4.78
N LYS A 2 20.58 -12.17 -3.76
CA LYS A 2 19.59 -11.46 -2.91
C LYS A 2 18.71 -10.39 -3.61
N LYS A 3 19.18 -9.78 -4.71
CA LYS A 3 18.40 -8.81 -5.49
C LYS A 3 17.19 -9.47 -6.20
N ASN A 4 17.39 -10.67 -6.72
CA ASN A 4 16.39 -11.36 -7.52
C ASN A 4 15.19 -11.79 -6.65
N LYS A 5 15.41 -12.19 -5.39
CA LYS A 5 14.30 -12.56 -4.49
C LYS A 5 13.35 -11.40 -4.19
N TYR A 6 13.87 -10.20 -3.92
CA TYR A 6 13.02 -9.06 -3.59
C TYR A 6 12.28 -8.54 -4.82
N LEU A 7 12.91 -8.63 -6.00
CA LEU A 7 12.23 -8.34 -7.26
C LEU A 7 11.07 -9.31 -7.49
N ILE A 8 11.29 -10.62 -7.31
CA ILE A 8 10.23 -11.64 -7.43
C ILE A 8 9.10 -11.35 -6.44
N LEU A 9 9.42 -11.10 -5.16
CA LEU A 9 8.42 -10.74 -4.15
C LEU A 9 7.66 -9.45 -4.51
N THR A 10 8.35 -8.46 -5.07
CA THR A 10 7.71 -7.21 -5.53
C THR A 10 6.71 -7.51 -6.64
N ILE A 11 7.09 -8.30 -7.64
CA ILE A 11 6.21 -8.67 -8.74
C ILE A 11 5.00 -9.48 -8.23
N LEU A 12 5.23 -10.46 -7.36
CA LEU A 12 4.14 -11.24 -6.75
C LEU A 12 3.19 -10.34 -5.96
N TRP A 13 3.71 -9.35 -5.23
CA TRP A 13 2.90 -8.40 -4.47
C TRP A 13 2.12 -7.45 -5.38
N MET A 14 2.72 -6.99 -6.49
CA MET A 14 2.01 -6.21 -7.50
C MET A 14 0.85 -7.02 -8.10
N LEU A 15 1.09 -8.28 -8.49
CA LEU A 15 0.04 -9.17 -8.98
C LEU A 15 -1.07 -9.37 -7.95
N PHE A 16 -0.71 -9.53 -6.67
CA PHE A 16 -1.68 -9.61 -5.59
C PHE A 16 -2.57 -8.35 -5.52
N ILE A 17 -1.97 -7.15 -5.50
CA ILE A 17 -2.72 -5.88 -5.50
C ILE A 17 -3.63 -5.79 -6.73
N PHE A 18 -3.12 -6.15 -7.90
CA PHE A 18 -3.88 -6.11 -9.15
C PHE A 18 -5.10 -7.03 -9.10
N VAL A 19 -4.95 -8.27 -8.61
CA VAL A 19 -6.07 -9.22 -8.44
C VAL A 19 -7.08 -8.71 -7.40
N MET A 20 -6.63 -8.12 -6.29
CA MET A 20 -7.54 -7.52 -5.31
C MET A 20 -8.31 -6.35 -5.93
N SER A 21 -7.62 -5.52 -6.70
CA SER A 21 -8.17 -4.37 -7.42
C SER A 21 -9.25 -4.77 -8.43
N GLN A 22 -9.11 -5.91 -9.09
CA GLN A 22 -10.10 -6.51 -10.01
C GLN A 22 -11.47 -6.82 -9.40
N THR A 23 -11.57 -6.85 -8.06
CA THR A 23 -12.83 -7.16 -7.39
C THR A 23 -13.84 -6.01 -7.53
N PRO A 24 -15.09 -6.26 -7.98
CA PRO A 24 -16.13 -5.24 -8.05
C PRO A 24 -16.37 -4.53 -6.72
N GLY A 25 -16.72 -3.24 -6.75
CA GLY A 25 -16.81 -2.41 -5.53
C GLY A 25 -17.75 -2.95 -4.44
N ASN A 26 -18.85 -3.59 -4.85
CA ASN A 26 -19.81 -4.22 -3.93
C ASN A 26 -19.21 -5.43 -3.20
N ASP A 27 -18.41 -6.24 -3.88
CA ASP A 27 -17.80 -7.44 -3.30
C ASP A 27 -16.54 -7.10 -2.48
N SER A 28 -15.77 -6.09 -2.91
CA SER A 28 -14.69 -5.51 -2.10
C SER A 28 -15.20 -4.99 -0.74
N SER A 29 -16.37 -4.36 -0.73
CA SER A 29 -17.00 -3.87 0.50
C SER A 29 -17.41 -5.02 1.43
N LYS A 30 -17.88 -6.16 0.88
CA LYS A 30 -18.22 -7.35 1.68
C LYS A 30 -17.00 -7.97 2.37
N GLN A 31 -15.84 -8.02 1.71
CA GLN A 31 -14.61 -8.54 2.33
C GLN A 31 -14.22 -7.74 3.58
N SER A 32 -14.34 -6.40 3.50
CA SER A 32 -14.04 -5.52 4.64
C SER A 32 -15.06 -5.70 5.77
N ASN A 33 -16.31 -6.05 5.45
CA ASN A 33 -17.38 -6.15 6.44
C ASN A 33 -17.12 -7.23 7.52
N PHE A 34 -16.38 -8.29 7.22
CA PHE A 34 -16.00 -9.28 8.23
C PHE A 34 -15.21 -8.66 9.39
N ILE A 35 -14.24 -7.78 9.10
CA ILE A 35 -13.47 -7.07 10.12
C ILE A 35 -14.33 -5.99 10.80
N VAL A 36 -15.20 -5.32 10.05
CA VAL A 36 -16.13 -4.31 10.56
C VAL A 36 -17.10 -4.93 11.58
N ASP A 37 -17.62 -6.13 11.33
CA ASP A 37 -18.53 -6.84 12.23
C ASP A 37 -17.91 -7.14 13.59
N ILE A 38 -16.59 -7.37 13.63
CA ILE A 38 -15.86 -7.58 14.88
C ILE A 38 -15.72 -6.25 15.65
N ILE A 39 -15.41 -5.16 14.94
CA ILE A 39 -15.06 -3.87 15.54
C ILE A 39 -16.28 -3.02 15.92
N ILE A 40 -17.41 -3.19 15.25
CA ILE A 40 -18.63 -2.39 15.47
C ILE A 40 -19.20 -2.54 16.89
N HIS A 41 -18.88 -3.65 17.57
CA HIS A 41 -19.26 -3.87 18.96
C HIS A 41 -18.40 -3.10 19.98
N ILE A 42 -17.26 -2.55 19.54
CA ILE A 42 -16.30 -1.86 20.39
C ILE A 42 -16.42 -0.33 20.25
N LEU A 43 -16.76 0.16 19.05
CA LEU A 43 -16.81 1.58 18.75
C LEU A 43 -18.22 2.00 18.26
N PRO A 44 -18.79 3.09 18.79
CA PRO A 44 -20.09 3.61 18.35
C PRO A 44 -19.98 4.39 17.02
N ILE A 45 -19.54 3.72 15.96
CA ILE A 45 -19.33 4.29 14.61
C ILE A 45 -20.28 3.59 13.62
N THR A 46 -20.78 4.32 12.62
CA THR A 46 -21.64 3.72 11.59
C THR A 46 -20.87 2.70 10.76
N ARG A 47 -21.55 1.61 10.37
CA ARG A 47 -20.98 0.51 9.57
C ARG A 47 -20.30 1.00 8.30
N ASP A 48 -20.91 1.94 7.58
CA ASP A 48 -20.37 2.46 6.33
C ASP A 48 -19.07 3.24 6.55
N THR A 49 -19.01 4.06 7.61
CA THR A 49 -17.79 4.80 7.97
C THR A 49 -16.68 3.85 8.38
N LEU A 50 -16.99 2.85 9.19
CA LEU A 50 -16.01 1.86 9.63
C LEU A 50 -15.51 1.00 8.47
N SER A 51 -16.39 0.55 7.57
CA SER A 51 -16.04 -0.17 6.35
C SER A 51 -15.15 0.66 5.43
N PHE A 52 -15.47 1.95 5.27
CA PHE A 52 -14.62 2.87 4.53
C PHE A 52 -13.23 3.00 5.15
N ILE A 53 -13.13 3.22 6.48
CA ILE A 53 -11.85 3.35 7.18
C ILE A 53 -11.01 2.07 7.04
N VAL A 54 -11.60 0.91 7.35
CA VAL A 54 -10.91 -0.39 7.27
C VAL A 54 -10.38 -0.63 5.86
N ARG A 55 -11.19 -0.37 4.83
CA ARG A 55 -10.78 -0.53 3.43
C ARG A 55 -9.63 0.41 3.06
N LYS A 56 -9.69 1.68 3.46
CA LYS A 56 -8.60 2.64 3.20
C LYS A 56 -7.31 2.27 3.94
N CYS A 57 -7.40 1.80 5.18
CA CYS A 57 -6.24 1.30 5.90
C CYS A 57 -5.62 0.05 5.26
N ALA A 58 -6.45 -0.85 4.71
CA ALA A 58 -5.98 -2.02 3.98
C ALA A 58 -5.16 -1.60 2.75
N HIS A 59 -5.70 -0.74 1.89
CA HIS A 59 -4.97 -0.22 0.72
C HIS A 59 -3.68 0.52 1.11
N MET A 60 -3.74 1.42 2.10
CA MET A 60 -2.53 2.07 2.61
C MET A 60 -1.45 1.07 3.04
N THR A 61 -1.85 -0.05 3.65
CA THR A 61 -0.94 -1.12 4.07
C THR A 61 -0.36 -1.88 2.88
N GLU A 62 -1.17 -2.18 1.85
CA GLU A 62 -0.73 -2.82 0.61
C GLU A 62 0.37 -2.01 -0.09
N TYR A 63 0.17 -0.70 -0.24
CA TYR A 63 1.13 0.21 -0.86
C TYR A 63 2.35 0.51 0.03
N ALA A 64 2.19 0.47 1.36
CA ALA A 64 3.32 0.50 2.29
C ALA A 64 4.22 -0.73 2.12
N ILE A 65 3.66 -1.93 2.03
CA ILE A 65 4.41 -3.17 1.80
C ILE A 65 5.08 -3.14 0.42
N LEU A 66 4.38 -2.68 -0.62
CA LEU A 66 4.96 -2.52 -1.96
C LEU A 66 6.19 -1.60 -1.92
N THR A 67 6.08 -0.45 -1.25
CA THR A 67 7.19 0.50 -1.09
C THR A 67 8.39 -0.11 -0.38
N PHE A 68 8.16 -0.91 0.66
CA PHE A 68 9.22 -1.63 1.34
C PHE A 68 9.92 -2.64 0.42
N LEU A 69 9.17 -3.42 -0.35
CA LEU A 69 9.72 -4.40 -1.29
C LEU A 69 10.51 -3.74 -2.42
N LEU A 70 10.01 -2.63 -2.97
CA LEU A 70 10.72 -1.80 -3.93
C LEU A 70 12.01 -1.23 -3.33
N TYR A 71 11.98 -0.75 -2.09
CA TYR A 71 13.18 -0.28 -1.39
C TYR A 71 14.22 -1.39 -1.26
N LYS A 72 13.81 -2.59 -0.84
CA LYS A 72 14.73 -3.74 -0.77
C LYS A 72 15.29 -4.14 -2.13
N THR A 73 14.53 -3.94 -3.20
CA THR A 73 14.97 -4.17 -4.59
C THR A 73 15.95 -3.10 -5.08
N PHE A 74 15.72 -1.84 -4.71
CA PHE A 74 16.51 -0.70 -5.15
C PHE A 74 17.62 -0.28 -4.20
N VAL A 75 17.79 -0.90 -3.03
CA VAL A 75 18.76 -0.50 -1.99
C VAL A 75 20.20 -0.30 -2.50
N HIS A 76 20.58 -1.00 -3.59
CA HIS A 76 21.90 -0.89 -4.23
C HIS A 76 21.99 0.17 -5.35
N LYS A 77 20.92 0.92 -5.60
CA LYS A 77 20.84 1.98 -6.60
C LYS A 77 20.94 3.34 -5.91
N GLN A 78 21.34 4.37 -6.66
CA GLN A 78 21.29 5.75 -6.18
C GLN A 78 19.85 6.15 -5.85
N ASN A 79 19.68 6.87 -4.73
CA ASN A 79 18.41 7.39 -4.22
C ASN A 79 17.30 6.32 -4.10
N PRO A 80 17.54 5.22 -3.35
CA PRO A 80 16.62 4.08 -3.30
C PRO A 80 15.26 4.45 -2.70
N LEU A 81 15.23 5.35 -1.70
CA LEU A 81 13.99 5.82 -1.08
C LEU A 81 13.10 6.57 -2.07
N ILE A 82 13.67 7.56 -2.78
CA ILE A 82 12.95 8.37 -3.77
C ILE A 82 12.42 7.49 -4.90
N LYS A 83 13.25 6.59 -5.45
CA LYS A 83 12.82 5.67 -6.50
C LYS A 83 11.67 4.78 -6.04
N SER A 84 11.77 4.20 -4.83
CA SER A 84 10.72 3.32 -4.32
C SER A 84 9.40 4.06 -4.17
N PHE A 85 9.43 5.28 -3.62
CA PHE A 85 8.25 6.13 -3.51
C PHE A 85 7.63 6.44 -4.87
N LEU A 86 8.42 6.93 -5.83
CA LEU A 86 7.92 7.29 -7.17
C LEU A 86 7.32 6.08 -7.89
N PHE A 87 7.97 4.92 -7.82
CA PHE A 87 7.42 3.69 -8.41
C PHE A 87 6.11 3.26 -7.74
N THR A 88 5.99 3.36 -6.41
CA THR A 88 4.73 3.07 -5.73
C THR A 88 3.62 4.02 -6.17
N VAL A 89 3.89 5.33 -6.24
CA VAL A 89 2.89 6.33 -6.67
C VAL A 89 2.45 6.07 -8.11
N LEU A 90 3.40 5.79 -9.02
CA LEU A 90 3.07 5.42 -10.41
C LEU A 90 2.22 4.15 -10.47
N TYR A 91 2.51 3.18 -9.61
CA TYR A 91 1.72 1.95 -9.53
C TYR A 91 0.30 2.23 -9.01
N ALA A 92 0.14 3.06 -7.98
CA ALA A 92 -1.17 3.49 -7.49
C ALA A 92 -1.99 4.20 -8.57
N CYS A 93 -1.37 5.09 -9.35
CA CYS A 93 -2.01 5.71 -10.51
C CYS A 93 -2.47 4.67 -11.54
N SER A 94 -1.63 3.66 -11.83
CA SER A 94 -1.97 2.60 -12.78
C SER A 94 -3.10 1.70 -12.28
N ASP A 95 -3.16 1.46 -10.97
CA ASP A 95 -4.22 0.67 -10.35
C ASP A 95 -5.56 1.39 -10.41
N GLU A 96 -5.60 2.68 -10.06
CA GLU A 96 -6.82 3.50 -10.16
C GLU A 96 -7.28 3.65 -11.61
N PHE A 97 -6.35 3.75 -12.57
CA PHE A 97 -6.68 3.70 -13.99
C PHE A 97 -7.30 2.36 -14.39
N HIS A 98 -6.75 1.24 -13.91
CA HIS A 98 -7.32 -0.09 -14.12
C HIS A 98 -8.72 -0.23 -13.50
N GLN A 99 -8.94 0.34 -12.30
CA GLN A 99 -10.23 0.31 -11.63
C GLN A 99 -11.34 1.03 -12.40
N LEU A 100 -11.03 2.00 -13.26
CA LEU A 100 -12.02 2.65 -14.14
C LEU A 100 -12.75 1.66 -15.07
N PHE A 101 -12.14 0.50 -15.35
CA PHE A 101 -12.73 -0.54 -16.19
C PHE A 101 -13.55 -1.57 -15.39
N ILE A 102 -13.64 -1.41 -14.06
CA ILE A 102 -14.31 -2.37 -13.17
C ILE A 102 -15.68 -1.83 -12.75
N PRO A 103 -16.76 -2.61 -12.90
CA PRO A 103 -18.09 -2.22 -12.45
C PRO A 103 -18.14 -1.84 -10.96
N GLY A 104 -18.73 -0.69 -10.65
CA GLY A 104 -18.91 -0.21 -9.27
C GLY A 104 -17.65 0.37 -8.62
N ARG A 105 -16.57 0.56 -9.39
CA ARG A 105 -15.40 1.34 -8.98
C ARG A 105 -15.42 2.69 -9.70
N ALA A 106 -15.03 3.75 -8.99
CA ALA A 106 -14.73 5.04 -9.59
C ALA A 106 -13.25 5.28 -9.34
N GLY A 107 -12.45 5.40 -10.39
CA GLY A 107 -11.05 5.80 -10.24
C GLY A 107 -11.01 7.22 -9.68
N GLN A 108 -10.44 7.38 -8.48
CA GLN A 108 -10.44 8.63 -7.74
C GLN A 108 -9.01 9.07 -7.44
N ILE A 109 -8.67 10.32 -7.78
CA ILE A 109 -7.38 10.93 -7.40
C ILE A 109 -7.18 10.88 -5.88
N ARG A 110 -8.27 10.99 -5.12
CA ARG A 110 -8.26 10.85 -3.65
C ARG A 110 -7.67 9.50 -3.21
N ASP A 111 -7.93 8.44 -3.95
CA ASP A 111 -7.50 7.08 -3.60
C ASP A 111 -6.00 6.93 -3.86
N VAL A 112 -5.49 7.44 -4.98
CA VAL A 112 -4.05 7.61 -5.23
C VAL A 112 -3.37 8.38 -4.09
N CYS A 113 -3.97 9.48 -3.61
CA CYS A 113 -3.41 10.27 -2.53
C CYS A 113 -3.35 9.48 -1.22
N ILE A 114 -4.41 8.75 -0.87
CA ILE A 114 -4.46 7.91 0.33
C ILE A 114 -3.38 6.81 0.24
N ASP A 115 -3.27 6.11 -0.88
CA ASP A 115 -2.29 5.05 -1.08
C ASP A 115 -0.84 5.58 -1.03
N SER A 116 -0.62 6.76 -1.60
CA SER A 116 0.64 7.48 -1.52
C SER A 116 1.00 7.85 -0.07
N THR A 117 0.04 8.07 0.81
CA THR A 117 0.33 8.30 2.23
C THR A 117 0.86 7.04 2.92
N GLY A 118 0.34 5.86 2.57
CA GLY A 118 0.89 4.57 3.02
C GLY A 118 2.33 4.38 2.57
N ALA A 119 2.63 4.72 1.30
CA ALA A 119 3.98 4.72 0.77
C ALA A 119 4.91 5.69 1.54
N LEU A 120 4.44 6.91 1.80
CA LEU A 120 5.20 7.92 2.54
C LEU A 120 5.51 7.48 3.97
N ILE A 121 4.54 6.92 4.68
CA ILE A 121 4.72 6.37 6.04
C ILE A 121 5.83 5.32 6.03
N MET A 122 5.82 4.40 5.07
CA MET A 122 6.87 3.38 4.98
C MET A 122 8.26 3.99 4.70
N ILE A 123 8.35 4.98 3.82
CA ILE A 123 9.62 5.69 3.56
C ILE A 123 10.17 6.34 4.84
N LEU A 124 9.31 7.01 5.61
CA LEU A 124 9.70 7.63 6.88
C LEU A 124 10.20 6.59 7.88
N ILE A 125 9.49 5.46 8.01
CA ILE A 125 9.92 4.34 8.87
C ILE A 125 11.31 3.86 8.47
N ILE A 126 11.54 3.59 7.18
CA ILE A 126 12.85 3.12 6.68
C ILE A 126 13.92 4.18 6.96
N TYR A 127 13.65 5.46 6.66
CA TYR A 127 14.59 6.56 6.89
C TYR A 127 15.01 6.65 8.36
N PHE A 128 14.07 6.61 9.31
CA PHE A 128 14.39 6.66 10.73
C PHE A 128 15.19 5.43 11.20
N ILE A 129 14.91 4.24 10.65
CA ILE A 129 15.68 3.03 10.96
C ILE A 129 17.14 3.16 10.47
N LEU A 130 17.35 3.66 9.26
CA LEU A 130 18.69 3.86 8.70
C LEU A 130 19.48 4.90 9.51
N LYS A 131 18.86 6.05 9.80
CA LYS A 131 19.47 7.12 10.60
C LYS A 131 19.87 6.65 12.01
N ARG A 132 19.05 5.79 12.63
CA ARG A 132 19.39 5.18 13.93
C ARG A 132 20.57 4.20 13.84
N LYS A 133 20.73 3.49 12.72
CA LYS A 133 21.86 2.57 12.51
C LYS A 133 23.17 3.31 12.31
N GLU A 134 23.16 4.40 11.53
CA GLU A 134 24.35 5.24 11.34
C GLU A 134 24.87 5.81 12.66
N LYS A 135 23.97 6.33 13.51
CA LYS A 135 24.34 6.84 14.84
C LYS A 135 24.98 5.80 15.76
N LYS A 136 24.62 4.51 15.64
CA LYS A 136 25.20 3.43 16.45
C LYS A 136 26.58 2.97 15.98
N ILE A 137 26.94 3.20 14.72
CA ILE A 137 28.23 2.81 14.16
C ILE A 137 29.28 3.92 14.39
N GLY A 138 28.83 5.17 14.53
CA GLY A 138 29.68 6.33 14.83
C GLY A 138 29.84 6.67 16.32
N SER A 139 29.35 5.83 17.24
CA SER A 139 29.59 5.94 18.70
C SER A 139 30.43 4.78 19.19
#